data_AF-A0A2V7V688-F1
#
_entry.id   AF-A0A2V7V688-F1
#
_cell.length_a   1.000
_cell.length_b   1.000
_cell.length_c   1.000
_cell.angle_alpha   90.00
_cell.angle_beta   90.00
_cell.angle_gamma   90.00
#
_symmetry.space_group_name_H-M   'P 1'
#
loop_
_entity.id
_entity.type
_entity.pdbx_description
1 polymer ?
#
loop_
_entity_poly.entity_id
_entity_poly.type
_entity_poly.pdbx_seq_one_letter_code
_entity_poly.pdbx_strand_id
1 'polypeptide(L)'
;SAFHRHEIVHRVAGALGDPGRFFQEGLAVALGDEGRWNGVEVDKLAARVRRDSKARSAVEDFSRLEPNTAYPVAGSFVGFLIRTYGARRVSDFFRDCRPVTPERDRRFRDAFGVTVDQAWTSWSETLPS
;
A
#
# COMPACT_ATOMS: atom_id res chain seq x y z
N SER A 1 -18.80 12.06 -0.88
CA SER A 1 -18.46 10.93 -1.76
C SER A 1 -17.08 10.43 -1.38
N ALA A 2 -16.89 9.12 -1.11
CA ALA A 2 -15.59 8.53 -0.75
C ALA A 2 -14.52 8.80 -1.82
N PHE A 3 -14.94 8.84 -3.09
CA PHE A 3 -14.12 9.23 -4.24
C PHE A 3 -13.39 10.56 -4.05
N HIS A 4 -14.02 11.57 -3.43
CA HIS A 4 -13.36 12.87 -3.22
C HIS A 4 -12.23 12.81 -2.19
N ARG A 5 -12.36 11.96 -1.15
CA ARG A 5 -11.30 11.80 -0.14
C ARG A 5 -10.14 10.97 -0.69
N HIS A 6 -10.44 9.91 -1.45
CA HIS A 6 -9.45 9.13 -2.17
C HIS A 6 -8.56 10.04 -3.02
N GLU A 7 -9.15 10.87 -3.88
CA GLU A 7 -8.41 11.78 -4.77
C GLU A 7 -7.61 12.84 -4.01
N ILE A 8 -8.13 13.36 -2.87
CA ILE A 8 -7.37 14.28 -2.02
C ILE A 8 -6.14 13.58 -1.43
N VAL A 9 -6.31 12.37 -0.87
CA VAL A 9 -5.20 11.61 -0.30
C VAL A 9 -4.19 11.23 -1.37
N HIS A 10 -4.65 10.79 -2.55
CA HIS A 10 -3.78 10.48 -3.69
C HIS A 10 -2.93 11.68 -4.10
N ARG A 11 -3.53 12.89 -4.20
CA ARG A 11 -2.79 14.12 -4.48
C ARG A 11 -1.79 14.48 -3.38
N VAL A 12 -2.17 14.34 -2.11
CA VAL A 12 -1.25 14.58 -0.99
C VAL A 12 -0.11 13.57 -1.00
N ALA A 13 -0.39 12.30 -1.28
CA ALA A 13 0.59 11.23 -1.40
C ALA A 13 1.63 11.55 -2.49
N GLY A 14 1.16 11.95 -3.68
CA GLY A 14 2.04 12.35 -4.78
C GLY A 14 2.87 13.60 -4.47
N ALA A 15 2.37 14.51 -3.63
CA ALA A 15 3.14 15.67 -3.16
C ALA A 15 4.19 15.31 -2.10
N LEU A 16 4.01 14.23 -1.34
CA LEU A 16 4.99 13.74 -0.37
C LEU A 16 6.19 13.10 -1.07
N GLY A 17 5.93 12.28 -2.09
CA GLY A 17 6.94 11.65 -2.93
C GLY A 17 6.36 10.50 -3.77
N ASP A 18 7.24 9.71 -4.38
CA ASP A 18 6.88 8.68 -5.35
C ASP A 18 7.55 7.32 -5.05
N PRO A 19 6.98 6.56 -4.10
CA PRO A 19 7.35 5.16 -3.88
C PRO A 19 6.77 4.21 -4.96
N GLY A 20 6.07 4.73 -5.97
CA GLY A 20 5.37 3.96 -6.99
C GLY A 20 3.87 3.80 -6.72
N ARG A 21 3.13 3.49 -7.79
CA ARG A 21 1.66 3.47 -7.80
C ARG A 21 1.04 2.57 -6.75
N PHE A 22 1.60 1.38 -6.52
CA PHE A 22 1.09 0.46 -5.48
C PHE A 22 0.96 1.16 -4.12
N PHE A 23 1.97 1.91 -3.71
CA PHE A 23 1.96 2.61 -2.43
C PHE A 23 1.08 3.85 -2.44
N GLN A 24 1.11 4.64 -3.53
CA GLN A 24 0.27 5.83 -3.66
C GLN A 24 -1.22 5.49 -3.60
N GLU A 25 -1.66 4.51 -4.39
CA GLU A 25 -3.05 4.04 -4.36
C GLU A 25 -3.37 3.33 -3.05
N GLY A 26 -2.44 2.54 -2.52
CA GLY A 26 -2.61 1.90 -1.21
C GLY A 26 -2.86 2.91 -0.10
N LEU A 27 -2.16 4.05 -0.10
CA LEU A 27 -2.39 5.11 0.89
C LEU A 27 -3.76 5.78 0.69
N ALA A 28 -4.16 6.02 -0.56
CA ALA A 28 -5.46 6.58 -0.90
C ALA A 28 -6.62 5.67 -0.47
N VAL A 29 -6.49 4.35 -0.66
CA VAL A 29 -7.48 3.38 -0.19
C VAL A 29 -7.46 3.25 1.34
N ALA A 30 -6.28 3.19 1.96
CA ALA A 30 -6.16 3.02 3.41
C ALA A 30 -6.75 4.19 4.20
N LEU A 31 -6.53 5.44 3.74
CA LEU A 31 -6.94 6.64 4.46
C LEU A 31 -8.14 7.36 3.82
N GLY A 32 -8.17 7.47 2.48
CA GLY A 32 -9.23 8.18 1.76
C GLY A 32 -10.53 7.40 1.71
N ASP A 33 -10.44 6.10 1.40
CA ASP A 33 -11.57 5.16 1.43
C ASP A 33 -11.74 4.46 2.78
N GLU A 34 -10.96 4.86 3.80
CA GLU A 34 -11.05 4.34 5.17
C GLU A 34 -10.85 2.81 5.25
N GLY A 35 -9.97 2.26 4.40
CA GLY A 35 -9.71 0.82 4.36
C GLY A 35 -10.87 0.01 3.79
N ARG A 36 -11.67 0.61 2.90
CA ARG A 36 -12.79 -0.07 2.23
C ARG A 36 -12.68 0.07 0.71
N TRP A 37 -13.14 -0.93 0.00
CA TRP A 37 -13.27 -0.91 -1.45
C TRP A 37 -14.66 -1.41 -1.83
N ASN A 38 -15.42 -0.61 -2.58
CA ASN A 38 -16.83 -0.88 -2.89
C ASN A 38 -17.68 -1.24 -1.64
N GLY A 39 -17.40 -0.57 -0.52
CA GLY A 39 -18.10 -0.77 0.77
C GLY A 39 -17.61 -1.96 1.62
N VAL A 40 -16.71 -2.79 1.08
CA VAL A 40 -16.17 -3.98 1.76
C VAL A 40 -14.78 -3.68 2.33
N GLU A 41 -14.45 -4.20 3.51
CA GLU A 41 -13.13 -4.04 4.11
C GLU A 41 -12.04 -4.66 3.24
N VAL A 42 -10.95 -3.91 3.02
CA VAL A 42 -9.87 -4.35 2.14
C VAL A 42 -9.13 -5.58 2.64
N ASP A 43 -9.03 -5.78 3.96
CA ASP A 43 -8.39 -6.96 4.55
C ASP A 43 -9.17 -8.25 4.20
N LYS A 44 -10.50 -8.19 4.16
CA LYS A 44 -11.36 -9.31 3.73
C LYS A 44 -11.22 -9.61 2.24
N LEU A 45 -11.08 -8.56 1.42
CA LEU A 45 -10.89 -8.71 -0.01
C LEU A 45 -9.50 -9.28 -0.31
N ALA A 46 -8.45 -8.75 0.33
CA ALA A 46 -7.08 -9.20 0.21
C ALA A 46 -6.91 -10.66 0.62
N ALA A 47 -7.58 -11.11 1.69
CA ALA A 47 -7.56 -12.51 2.13
C ALA A 47 -8.01 -13.49 1.02
N ARG A 48 -8.99 -13.10 0.20
CA ARG A 48 -9.52 -13.94 -0.90
C ARG A 48 -8.55 -14.11 -2.06
N VAL A 49 -7.69 -13.13 -2.28
CA VAL A 49 -6.72 -13.10 -3.40
C VAL A 49 -5.30 -13.48 -2.97
N ARG A 50 -5.09 -13.72 -1.66
CA ARG A 50 -3.79 -14.03 -1.04
C ARG A 50 -3.15 -15.33 -1.55
N ARG A 51 -3.90 -16.26 -2.12
CA ARG A 51 -3.46 -17.67 -2.26
C ARG A 51 -2.18 -17.86 -3.07
N ASP A 52 -1.85 -16.96 -4.02
CA ASP A 52 -0.69 -17.16 -4.91
C ASP A 52 0.17 -15.90 -5.19
N SER A 53 -0.11 -14.78 -4.54
CA SER A 53 0.50 -13.49 -4.88
C SER A 53 1.83 -13.24 -4.15
N LYS A 54 2.92 -13.13 -4.92
CA LYS A 54 4.24 -12.69 -4.43
C LYS A 54 4.28 -11.17 -4.29
N ALA A 55 4.95 -10.65 -3.26
CA ALA A 55 5.07 -9.21 -2.99
C ALA A 55 5.56 -8.45 -4.23
N ARG A 56 6.60 -8.97 -4.88
CA ARG A 56 7.15 -8.39 -6.12
C ARG A 56 6.08 -8.19 -7.20
N SER A 57 5.26 -9.22 -7.47
CA SER A 57 4.21 -9.13 -8.49
C SER A 57 3.12 -8.13 -8.11
N ALA A 58 2.79 -8.02 -6.82
CA ALA A 58 1.81 -7.02 -6.38
C ALA A 58 2.34 -5.59 -6.48
N VAL A 59 3.61 -5.37 -6.13
CA VAL A 59 4.21 -4.04 -6.02
C VAL A 59 4.75 -3.53 -7.36
N GLU A 60 5.44 -4.37 -8.14
CA GLU A 60 6.06 -3.98 -9.41
C GLU A 60 5.07 -4.04 -10.59
N ASP A 61 4.21 -5.06 -10.64
CA ASP A 61 3.24 -5.25 -11.73
C ASP A 61 1.86 -4.65 -11.41
N PHE A 62 1.73 -3.82 -10.38
CA PHE A 62 0.45 -3.23 -9.92
C PHE A 62 -0.46 -2.75 -11.07
N SER A 63 0.10 -2.00 -12.02
CA SER A 63 -0.64 -1.44 -13.17
C SER A 63 -1.19 -2.49 -14.15
N ARG A 64 -0.75 -3.75 -14.05
CA ARG A 64 -1.19 -4.88 -14.88
C ARG A 64 -2.20 -5.77 -14.16
N LEU A 65 -2.43 -5.55 -12.88
CA LEU A 65 -3.37 -6.34 -12.08
C LEU A 65 -4.80 -5.83 -12.27
N GLU A 66 -5.76 -6.74 -12.11
CA GLU A 66 -7.19 -6.38 -12.14
C GLU A 66 -7.50 -5.40 -10.99
N PRO A 67 -8.17 -4.26 -11.25
CA PRO A 67 -8.35 -3.21 -10.24
C PRO A 67 -9.04 -3.66 -8.94
N ASN A 68 -10.10 -4.47 -9.01
CA ASN A 68 -10.79 -4.97 -7.81
C ASN A 68 -9.97 -5.98 -7.00
N THR A 69 -8.81 -6.39 -7.52
CA THR A 69 -7.79 -7.17 -6.81
C THR A 69 -6.65 -6.27 -6.33
N ALA A 70 -6.15 -5.41 -7.21
CA ALA A 70 -4.96 -4.59 -6.97
C ALA A 70 -5.17 -3.57 -5.85
N TYR A 71 -6.26 -2.79 -5.91
CA TYR A 71 -6.51 -1.70 -4.95
C TYR A 71 -6.80 -2.21 -3.53
N PRO A 72 -7.61 -3.26 -3.32
CA PRO A 72 -7.77 -3.82 -1.98
C PRO A 72 -6.48 -4.38 -1.39
N VAL A 73 -5.66 -5.05 -2.20
CA VAL A 73 -4.35 -5.55 -1.75
C VAL A 73 -3.43 -4.40 -1.36
N ALA A 74 -3.33 -3.37 -2.19
CA ALA A 74 -2.53 -2.18 -1.90
C ALA A 74 -3.01 -1.45 -0.64
N GLY A 75 -4.32 -1.22 -0.52
CA GLY A 75 -4.94 -0.55 0.62
C GLY A 75 -4.76 -1.33 1.92
N SER A 76 -4.94 -2.64 1.88
CA SER A 76 -4.74 -3.53 3.02
C SER A 76 -3.28 -3.53 3.48
N PHE A 77 -2.34 -3.66 2.54
CA PHE A 77 -0.91 -3.68 2.86
C PHE A 77 -0.42 -2.34 3.42
N VAL A 78 -0.76 -1.21 2.80
CA VAL A 78 -0.37 0.12 3.32
C VAL A 78 -1.08 0.41 4.65
N GLY A 79 -2.34 -0.02 4.81
CA GLY A 79 -3.05 0.03 6.08
C GLY A 79 -2.31 -0.74 7.18
N PHE A 80 -1.77 -1.92 6.89
CA PHE A 80 -0.91 -2.66 7.79
C PHE A 80 0.37 -1.89 8.13
N LEU A 81 1.05 -1.27 7.17
CA LEU A 81 2.24 -0.47 7.45
C LEU A 81 1.94 0.70 8.41
N ILE A 82 0.81 1.37 8.22
CA ILE A 82 0.35 2.46 9.10
C ILE A 82 0.08 1.95 10.51
N ARG A 83 -0.63 0.82 10.65
CA ARG A 83 -0.97 0.22 11.96
C ARG A 83 0.26 -0.29 12.71
N THR A 84 1.23 -0.87 12.00
CA THR A 84 2.41 -1.54 12.58
C THR A 84 3.55 -0.56 12.86
N TYR A 85 3.81 0.38 11.95
CA TYR A 85 4.98 1.28 12.00
C TYR A 85 4.62 2.74 12.26
N GLY A 86 3.33 3.09 12.17
CA GLY A 86 2.84 4.44 12.37
C GLY A 86 2.93 5.33 11.13
N ALA A 87 2.03 6.32 11.06
CA ALA A 87 1.94 7.23 9.92
C ALA A 87 3.22 8.04 9.65
N ARG A 88 4.01 8.35 10.70
CA ARG A 88 5.29 9.06 10.54
C ARG A 88 6.27 8.28 9.66
N ARG A 89 6.49 7.00 9.94
CA ARG A 89 7.41 6.16 9.16
C ARG A 89 6.94 5.97 7.72
N VAL A 90 5.64 5.84 7.51
CA VAL A 90 5.05 5.82 6.16
C VAL A 90 5.29 7.15 5.44
N SER A 91 5.10 8.29 6.10
CA SER A 91 5.38 9.59 5.51
C SER A 91 6.85 9.78 5.15
N ASP A 92 7.77 9.35 6.02
CA ASP A 92 9.21 9.41 5.77
C ASP A 92 9.61 8.51 4.58
N PHE A 93 9.05 7.29 4.48
CA PHE A 93 9.23 6.41 3.32
C PHE A 93 8.79 7.08 2.01
N PHE A 94 7.62 7.73 1.99
CA PHE A 94 7.13 8.44 0.80
C PHE A 94 8.07 9.60 0.45
N ARG A 95 8.48 10.41 1.44
CA ARG A 95 9.36 11.57 1.24
C ARG A 95 10.72 11.19 0.67
N ASP A 96 11.27 10.08 1.14
CA ASP A 96 12.59 9.61 0.73
C ASP A 96 12.58 8.92 -0.64
N CYS A 97 11.41 8.45 -1.10
CA CYS A 97 11.20 8.04 -2.47
C CYS A 97 10.92 9.28 -3.34
N ARG A 98 11.94 9.82 -4.02
CA ARG A 98 11.75 10.91 -4.99
C ARG A 98 11.45 10.37 -6.40
N PRO A 99 10.77 11.14 -7.26
CA PRO A 99 10.35 10.73 -8.62
C PRO A 99 11.46 10.28 -9.59
N VAL A 100 12.73 10.27 -9.17
CA VAL A 100 13.89 9.98 -10.02
C VAL A 100 14.79 8.88 -9.43
N THR A 101 14.37 8.14 -8.40
CA THR A 101 15.31 7.25 -7.68
C THR A 101 14.83 5.79 -7.66
N PRO A 102 15.55 4.84 -8.31
CA PRO A 102 15.21 3.40 -8.29
C PRO A 102 15.53 2.71 -6.94
N GLU A 103 15.60 3.45 -5.84
CA GLU A 103 16.04 2.95 -4.52
C GLU A 103 14.90 2.56 -3.58
N ARG A 104 13.65 2.46 -4.07
CA ARG A 104 12.45 2.20 -3.24
C ARG A 104 12.67 1.10 -2.19
N ASP A 105 13.24 -0.03 -2.58
CA ASP A 105 13.44 -1.16 -1.65
C ASP A 105 14.47 -0.86 -0.55
N ARG A 106 15.50 -0.05 -0.87
CA ARG A 106 16.43 0.46 0.14
C ARG A 106 15.71 1.43 1.08
N ARG A 107 14.96 2.39 0.55
CA ARG A 107 14.21 3.38 1.34
C ARG A 107 13.13 2.73 2.21
N PHE A 108 12.51 1.67 1.71
CA PHE A 108 11.57 0.85 2.47
C PHE A 108 12.26 0.22 3.67
N ARG A 109 13.42 -0.42 3.47
CA ARG A 109 14.21 -0.97 4.58
C ARG A 109 14.65 0.10 5.57
N ASP A 110 15.10 1.25 5.09
CA ASP A 110 15.55 2.37 5.94
C ASP A 110 14.40 2.88 6.83
N ALA A 111 13.18 2.96 6.30
CA ALA A 111 12.01 3.44 7.04
C ALA A 111 11.40 2.41 8.01
N PHE A 112 11.34 1.14 7.61
CA PHE A 112 10.59 0.11 8.33
C PHE A 112 11.47 -0.91 9.06
N GLY A 113 12.76 -0.98 8.74
CA GLY A 113 13.70 -1.96 9.32
C GLY A 113 13.52 -3.39 8.77
N VAL A 114 12.67 -3.58 7.76
CA VAL A 114 12.36 -4.86 7.12
C VAL A 114 12.30 -4.70 5.60
N THR A 115 12.45 -5.79 4.85
CA THR A 115 12.22 -5.79 3.41
C THR A 115 10.73 -5.75 3.07
N VAL A 116 10.40 -5.39 1.83
CA VAL A 116 9.02 -5.48 1.31
C VAL A 116 8.49 -6.91 1.45
N ASP A 117 9.30 -7.92 1.11
CA ASP A 117 8.91 -9.34 1.23
C ASP A 117 8.63 -9.74 2.69
N GLN A 118 9.47 -9.31 3.64
CA GLN A 118 9.26 -9.59 5.06
C GLN A 118 7.97 -8.95 5.57
N ALA A 119 7.76 -7.66 5.24
CA ALA A 119 6.52 -6.96 5.57
C ALA A 119 5.30 -7.63 4.91
N TRP A 120 5.45 -8.13 3.67
CA TRP A 120 4.40 -8.83 2.94
C TRP A 120 3.99 -10.13 3.62
N THR A 121 4.97 -10.93 4.04
CA THR A 121 4.72 -12.15 4.81
C THR A 121 4.00 -11.81 6.12
N SER A 122 4.50 -10.87 6.91
CA SER A 122 3.84 -10.48 8.17
C SER A 122 2.43 -9.93 7.96
N TRP A 123 2.22 -9.10 6.95
CA TRP A 123 0.90 -8.61 6.58
C TRP A 123 -0.05 -9.77 6.24
N SER A 124 0.42 -10.72 5.44
CA SER A 124 -0.40 -11.85 4.98
C SER A 124 -0.91 -12.72 6.13
N GLU A 125 -0.15 -12.79 7.24
CA GLU A 125 -0.50 -13.50 8.48
C GLU A 125 -1.55 -12.74 9.32
N THR A 126 -1.69 -11.42 9.12
CA THR A 126 -2.71 -10.60 9.81
C THR A 126 -4.07 -10.62 9.13
N LEU A 127 -4.15 -11.13 7.90
CA LEU A 127 -5.39 -11.17 7.14
C LEU A 127 -6.39 -12.18 7.74
N PRO A 128 -7.70 -11.86 7.73
CA PRO A 128 -8.72 -12.77 8.22
C PRO A 128 -8.74 -14.08 7.41
N SER A 129 -9.10 -15.18 8.08
CA SER A 129 -9.30 -16.49 7.45
C SER A 129 -10.47 -16.54 6.48
#